data_AF-A0A7V9SXR8-F1
#
_entry.id   AF-A0A7V9SXR8-F1
#
_cell.length_a   1.000
_cell.length_b   1.000
_cell.length_c   1.000
_cell.angle_alpha   90.00
_cell.angle_beta   90.00
_cell.angle_gamma   90.00
#
_symmetry.space_group_name_H-M   'P 1'
#
loop_
_entity.id
_entity.type
_entity.pdbx_description
1 polymer ?
#
loop_
_entity_poly.entity_id
_entity_poly.type
_entity_poly.pdbx_seq_one_letter_code
_entity_poly.pdbx_strand_id
1 'polypeptide(L)'
;MSQVLTANQITDAKKIGSFGFEYLPAILAVGGAFLMLFLRVEMGARFVSDGALMMIALACYIFAALFQLTNLYAPSQMAEKIGLWSGALGVFFNLSSWLVR
;
A
#
# COMPACT_ATOMS: atom_id res chain seq x y z
N MET A 1 -29.30 37.17 1.21
CA MET A 1 -27.91 37.31 1.69
C MET A 1 -27.16 36.04 1.35
N SER A 2 -26.29 36.07 0.33
CA SER A 2 -25.48 34.90 -0.04
C SER A 2 -24.39 34.69 1.00
N GLN A 3 -24.35 33.52 1.64
CA GLN A 3 -23.22 33.11 2.48
C GLN A 3 -21.97 32.99 1.62
N VAL A 4 -21.07 33.96 1.74
CA VAL A 4 -19.75 33.89 1.10
C VAL A 4 -18.91 32.95 1.97
N LEU A 5 -18.80 31.68 1.56
CA LEU A 5 -17.88 30.75 2.22
C LEU A 5 -16.45 31.26 2.03
N THR A 6 -15.77 31.55 3.14
CA THR A 6 -14.37 31.99 3.17
C THR A 6 -13.47 30.87 2.65
N ALA A 7 -12.49 31.18 1.78
CA ALA A 7 -11.62 30.20 1.12
C ALA A 7 -10.91 29.20 2.08
N ASN A 8 -10.67 29.60 3.33
CA ASN A 8 -10.11 28.71 4.36
C ASN A 8 -11.08 27.58 4.76
N GLN A 9 -12.38 27.84 4.84
CA GLN A 9 -13.39 26.83 5.19
C GLN A 9 -13.50 25.73 4.11
N ILE A 10 -13.30 26.09 2.85
CA ILE A 10 -13.28 25.15 1.72
C ILE A 10 -12.01 24.28 1.75
N THR A 11 -10.88 24.87 2.17
CA THR A 11 -9.60 24.16 2.29
C THR A 11 -9.63 23.16 3.45
N ASP A 12 -10.18 23.53 4.60
CA ASP A 12 -10.32 22.63 5.76
C ASP A 12 -11.27 21.46 5.49
N ALA A 13 -12.40 21.70 4.81
CA ALA A 13 -13.33 20.63 4.41
C ALA A 13 -12.66 19.63 3.44
N LYS A 14 -11.81 20.11 2.52
CA LYS A 14 -11.05 19.25 1.59
C LYS A 14 -9.96 18.44 2.30
N LYS A 15 -9.34 19.01 3.34
CA LYS A 15 -8.27 18.38 4.14
C LYS A 15 -8.79 17.23 5.01
N ILE A 16 -10.01 17.36 5.54
CA ILE A 16 -10.70 16.28 6.28
C ILE A 16 -11.03 15.09 5.35
N GLY A 17 -11.37 15.35 4.09
CA GLY A 17 -11.64 14.30 3.10
C GLY A 17 -10.41 13.55 2.57
N SER A 18 -9.21 14.16 2.58
CA SER A 18 -8.00 13.52 2.02
C SER A 18 -7.22 12.65 3.01
N PHE A 19 -7.47 12.81 4.32
CA PHE A 19 -6.75 12.08 5.37
C PHE A 19 -6.88 10.56 5.24
N GLY A 20 -7.94 10.04 4.60
CA GLY A 20 -8.12 8.61 4.36
C GLY A 20 -7.38 8.05 3.14
N PHE A 21 -7.15 8.88 2.11
CA PHE A 21 -6.59 8.40 0.83
C PHE A 21 -5.05 8.32 0.83
N GLU A 22 -4.36 9.07 1.69
CA GLU A 22 -2.89 8.98 1.82
C GLU A 22 -2.42 7.69 2.49
N TYR A 23 -3.21 7.14 3.42
CA TYR A 23 -2.89 5.88 4.11
C TYR A 23 -3.45 4.64 3.42
N LEU A 24 -4.11 4.79 2.26
CA LEU A 24 -4.68 3.67 1.51
C LEU A 24 -3.70 2.52 1.28
N PRO A 25 -2.44 2.75 0.82
CA PRO A 25 -1.50 1.64 0.61
C PRO A 25 -1.16 0.90 1.90
N ALA A 26 -1.05 1.60 3.03
CA ALA A 26 -0.80 0.97 4.33
C ALA A 26 -2.00 0.16 4.82
N ILE A 27 -3.21 0.72 4.71
CA ILE A 27 -4.47 0.05 5.08
C ILE A 27 -4.68 -1.18 4.22
N LEU A 28 -4.43 -1.09 2.90
CA LEU A 28 -4.49 -2.24 2.00
C LEU A 28 -3.48 -3.32 2.36
N ALA A 29 -2.27 -2.94 2.77
CA ALA A 29 -1.26 -3.92 3.12
C ALA A 29 -1.65 -4.73 4.36
N VAL A 30 -2.14 -4.06 5.40
CA VAL A 30 -2.58 -4.73 6.62
C VAL A 30 -3.88 -5.50 6.40
N GLY A 31 -4.90 -4.85 5.83
CA GLY A 31 -6.21 -5.45 5.59
C GLY A 31 -6.13 -6.63 4.62
N GLY A 32 -5.32 -6.50 3.56
CA GLY A 32 -5.04 -7.58 2.62
C GLY A 32 -4.39 -8.77 3.31
N ALA A 33 -3.45 -8.56 4.24
CA ALA A 33 -2.75 -9.65 4.91
C ALA A 33 -3.70 -10.52 5.76
N PHE A 34 -4.66 -9.89 6.43
CA PHE A 34 -5.72 -10.62 7.12
C PHE A 34 -6.66 -11.36 6.16
N LEU A 35 -6.96 -10.78 5.00
CA LEU A 35 -7.74 -11.46 3.97
C LEU A 35 -7.01 -12.70 3.42
N MET A 36 -5.69 -12.63 3.25
CA MET A 36 -4.86 -13.80 2.89
C MET A 36 -4.89 -14.89 3.96
N LEU A 37 -4.85 -14.53 5.25
CA LEU A 37 -5.02 -15.50 6.34
C LEU A 37 -6.38 -16.19 6.26
N PHE A 38 -7.46 -15.43 6.06
CA PHE A 38 -8.79 -16.01 5.92
C PHE A 38 -8.87 -16.99 4.74
N LEU A 39 -8.31 -16.63 3.58
CA LEU A 39 -8.23 -17.50 2.42
C LEU A 39 -7.39 -18.77 2.69
N ARG A 40 -6.32 -18.67 3.48
CA ARG A 40 -5.53 -19.84 3.89
C ARG A 40 -6.37 -20.83 4.69
N VAL A 41 -7.20 -20.34 5.62
CA VAL A 41 -8.05 -21.20 6.46
C VAL A 41 -9.04 -21.99 5.60
N GLU A 42 -9.63 -21.36 4.60
CA GLU A 42 -10.58 -22.01 3.67
C GLU A 42 -9.91 -22.99 2.69
N MET A 43 -8.72 -22.65 2.17
CA MET A 43 -8.04 -23.43 1.12
C MET A 43 -7.10 -24.52 1.66
N GLY A 44 -6.70 -24.45 2.94
CA GLY A 44 -5.84 -25.42 3.59
C GLY A 44 -4.51 -25.65 2.86
N ALA A 45 -4.18 -26.92 2.59
CA ALA A 45 -2.90 -27.32 2.00
C ALA A 45 -2.69 -26.91 0.53
N ARG A 46 -3.72 -26.39 -0.15
CA ARG A 46 -3.62 -25.87 -1.53
C ARG A 46 -3.19 -24.40 -1.58
N PHE A 47 -3.03 -23.77 -0.42
CA PHE A 47 -2.65 -22.36 -0.35
C PHE A 47 -1.17 -22.14 -0.69
N VAL A 48 -0.84 -20.92 -1.12
CA VAL A 48 0.52 -20.52 -1.49
C VAL A 48 1.47 -20.73 -0.30
N SER A 49 2.68 -21.26 -0.57
CA SER A 49 3.67 -21.49 0.48
C SER A 49 4.25 -20.19 1.04
N ASP A 50 4.61 -20.20 2.34
CA ASP A 50 5.29 -19.08 3.01
C ASP A 50 6.51 -18.59 2.22
N GLY A 51 7.34 -19.53 1.74
CA GLY A 51 8.53 -19.19 0.95
C GLY A 51 8.21 -18.48 -0.37
N ALA A 52 7.12 -18.83 -1.05
CA ALA A 52 6.71 -18.15 -2.28
C ALA A 52 6.23 -16.72 -1.99
N LEU A 53 5.44 -16.52 -0.92
CA LEU A 53 5.01 -15.18 -0.48
C LEU A 53 6.22 -14.29 -0.12
N MET A 54 7.21 -14.86 0.55
CA MET A 54 8.43 -14.16 0.96
C MET A 54 9.29 -13.73 -0.24
N MET A 55 9.39 -14.57 -1.29
CA MET A 55 10.09 -14.21 -2.53
C MET A 55 9.36 -13.12 -3.33
N ILE A 56 8.03 -13.13 -3.33
CA ILE A 56 7.24 -12.05 -3.96
C ILE A 56 7.43 -10.74 -3.19
N ALA A 57 7.42 -10.78 -1.86
CA ALA A 57 7.67 -9.61 -1.02
C ALA A 57 9.04 -8.96 -1.34
N LEU A 58 10.08 -9.80 -1.46
CA LEU A 58 11.42 -9.35 -1.84
C LEU A 58 11.42 -8.65 -3.21
N ALA A 59 10.78 -9.26 -4.22
CA ALA A 59 10.70 -8.68 -5.56
C ALA A 59 9.99 -7.31 -5.54
N CYS A 60 8.90 -7.19 -4.78
CA CYS A 60 8.19 -5.92 -4.60
C CYS A 60 9.08 -4.83 -3.95
N TYR A 61 9.89 -5.18 -2.94
CA TYR A 61 10.81 -4.23 -2.32
C TYR A 61 11.92 -3.78 -3.27
N ILE A 62 12.49 -4.70 -4.05
CA ILE A 62 13.50 -4.36 -5.05
C ILE A 62 12.89 -3.40 -6.09
N PHE A 63 11.69 -3.71 -6.58
CA PHE A 63 10.99 -2.85 -7.54
C PHE A 63 10.70 -1.46 -6.94
N ALA A 64 10.25 -1.39 -5.69
CA ALA A 64 10.04 -0.12 -4.99
C ALA A 64 11.33 0.72 -4.91
N ALA A 65 12.44 0.08 -4.53
CA ALA A 65 13.75 0.72 -4.44
C ALA A 65 14.22 1.24 -5.80
N LEU A 66 14.01 0.50 -6.89
CA LEU A 66 14.36 0.93 -8.25
C LEU A 66 13.62 2.21 -8.64
N PHE A 67 12.31 2.30 -8.39
CA PHE A 67 11.53 3.50 -8.70
C PHE A 67 11.85 4.68 -7.80
N GLN A 68 12.14 4.44 -6.51
CA GLN A 68 12.58 5.50 -5.60
C GLN A 68 13.97 6.04 -5.96
N LEU A 69 14.90 5.16 -6.38
CA LEU A 69 16.21 5.57 -6.89
C LEU A 69 16.07 6.34 -8.21
N THR A 70 15.17 5.91 -9.09
CA THR A 70 14.86 6.63 -10.33
C THR A 70 14.29 8.01 -10.03
N ASN A 71 13.40 8.12 -9.04
CA ASN A 71 12.82 9.39 -8.61
C ASN A 71 13.88 10.34 -8.01
N LEU A 72 14.92 9.80 -7.38
CA LEU A 72 16.04 10.59 -6.87
C LEU A 72 16.86 11.23 -8.01
N TYR A 73 17.05 10.51 -9.11
CA TYR A 73 17.79 11.00 -10.28
C TYR A 73 16.96 11.88 -11.22
N ALA A 74 15.69 11.53 -11.42
CA ALA A 74 14.75 12.23 -12.28
C ALA A 74 13.40 12.33 -11.55
N PRO A 75 13.13 13.46 -10.86
CA PRO A 75 11.93 13.58 -10.02
C PRO A 75 10.66 13.49 -10.88
N SER A 76 9.83 12.50 -10.56
CA SER A 76 8.59 12.18 -11.26
C SER A 76 7.56 11.67 -10.27
N GLN A 77 6.40 12.33 -10.22
CA GLN A 77 5.27 11.91 -9.37
C GLN A 77 4.80 10.47 -9.67
N MET A 78 5.01 9.98 -10.89
CA MET A 78 4.66 8.61 -11.26
C MET A 78 5.59 7.60 -10.59
N ALA A 79 6.90 7.86 -10.61
CA ALA A 79 7.90 6.98 -10.01
C ALA A 79 7.73 6.92 -8.49
N GLU A 80 7.45 8.06 -7.86
CA GLU A 80 7.13 8.14 -6.44
C GLU A 80 5.93 7.26 -6.06
N LYS A 81 4.82 7.39 -6.79
CA LYS A 81 3.61 6.58 -6.54
C LYS A 81 3.86 5.09 -6.74
N ILE A 82 4.52 4.70 -7.83
CA ILE A 82 4.83 3.28 -8.08
C ILE A 82 5.74 2.73 -6.99
N GLY A 83 6.74 3.49 -6.56
CA GLY A 83 7.62 3.11 -5.46
C GLY A 83 6.86 2.88 -4.15
N LEU A 84 5.98 3.82 -3.78
CA LEU A 84 5.13 3.71 -2.58
C LEU A 84 4.19 2.49 -2.63
N TRP A 85 3.47 2.31 -3.74
CA TRP A 85 2.55 1.19 -3.91
C TRP A 85 3.27 -0.17 -3.92
N SER A 86 4.42 -0.25 -4.59
CA SER A 86 5.23 -1.47 -4.64
C SER A 86 5.81 -1.81 -3.26
N GLY A 87 6.25 -0.80 -2.51
CA GLY A 87 6.72 -0.99 -1.13
C GLY A 87 5.61 -1.50 -0.22
N ALA A 88 4.40 -0.94 -0.34
CA ALA A 88 3.24 -1.39 0.41
C ALA A 88 2.84 -2.84 0.06
N LEU A 89 2.90 -3.22 -1.22
CA LEU A 89 2.71 -4.61 -1.64
C LEU A 89 3.79 -5.54 -1.05
N GLY A 90 5.05 -5.09 -0.96
CA GLY A 90 6.10 -5.83 -0.28
C GLY A 90 5.78 -6.10 1.19
N VAL A 91 5.27 -5.09 1.91
CA VAL A 91 4.84 -5.21 3.31
C VAL A 91 3.66 -6.17 3.44
N PHE A 92 2.68 -6.06 2.55
CA PHE A 92 1.54 -6.97 2.46
C PHE A 92 1.97 -8.44 2.35
N PHE A 93 2.82 -8.77 1.37
CA PHE A 93 3.25 -10.15 1.13
C PHE A 93 4.13 -10.68 2.25
N ASN A 94 4.97 -9.84 2.86
CA ASN A 94 5.82 -10.22 3.99
C ASN A 94 4.98 -10.54 5.23
N LEU A 95 4.03 -9.66 5.58
CA LEU A 95 3.08 -9.91 6.68
C LEU A 95 2.25 -11.18 6.43
N SER A 96 1.75 -11.34 5.20
CA SER A 96 0.98 -12.51 4.81
C SER A 96 1.79 -13.79 4.98
N SER A 97 3.08 -13.79 4.61
CA SER A 97 3.97 -14.94 4.77
C SER A 97 4.01 -15.42 6.23
N TRP A 98 4.20 -14.51 7.18
CA TRP A 98 4.24 -14.85 8.60
C TRP A 98 2.91 -15.39 9.14
N LEU A 99 1.78 -14.82 8.70
CA LEU A 99 0.44 -15.27 9.06
C LEU A 99 0.11 -16.65 8.45
N VAL A 100 0.68 -16.92 7.27
CA VAL A 100 0.51 -18.13 6.48
C VAL A 100 1.57 -19.18 6.82
N ARG A 101 2.22 -19.10 7.98
CA ARG A 101 3.14 -20.14 8.43
C ARG A 101 2.41 -21.35 8.99
#